data_AF-A0A9P9T975-F1
#
_entry.id   AF-A0A9P9T975-F1
#
_cell.length_a   1.000
_cell.length_b   1.000
_cell.length_c   1.000
_cell.angle_alpha   90.00
_cell.angle_beta   90.00
_cell.angle_gamma   90.00
#
_symmetry.space_group_name_H-M   'P 1'
#
loop_
_entity.id
_entity.type
_entity.pdbx_description
1 polymer ?
#
loop_
_entity_poly.entity_id
_entity_poly.type
_entity_poly.pdbx_seq_one_letter_code
_entity_poly.pdbx_strand_id
1 'polypeptide(L)'
;MFTTLFLWSLLFLPFLHAIPTTIPPPPSTLQKRCTNALQNPSFESGISPWLDMAFGSWAQRGIYTSAEGGHSGRNFYFAQSNATVAQTTLTLSQSEVSIQAGTTVDCSVWVSSNRPGNVGSTRVEVFLDEVTCGSAVYMGTNGWTKVGGSVVVGSGETHTMSVVIANGETGPEGSKVWIDDAVVGAGC
;
A
#
# COMPACT_ATOMS: atom_id res chain seq x y z
N MET A 1 12.72 59.35 77.61
CA MET A 1 12.07 60.33 76.70
C MET A 1 11.84 59.66 75.36
N PHE A 2 10.58 59.64 74.91
CA PHE A 2 10.07 59.66 73.51
C PHE A 2 10.63 58.65 72.48
N THR A 3 9.89 57.57 72.14
CA THR A 3 8.91 57.39 71.04
C THR A 3 9.50 57.24 69.62
N THR A 4 9.22 56.13 68.93
CA THR A 4 8.55 56.12 67.59
C THR A 4 8.21 54.71 67.09
N LEU A 5 6.99 54.59 66.54
CA LEU A 5 6.41 53.43 65.83
C LEU A 5 7.04 53.20 64.45
N PHE A 6 6.95 51.98 63.90
CA PHE A 6 6.42 51.79 62.55
C PHE A 6 5.80 50.40 62.37
N LEU A 7 4.50 50.40 62.04
CA LEU A 7 3.65 49.26 61.73
C LEU A 7 3.77 48.97 60.22
N TRP A 8 4.10 47.75 59.82
CA TRP A 8 4.02 47.31 58.43
C TRP A 8 3.01 46.16 58.33
N SER A 9 1.85 46.47 57.77
CA SER A 9 0.80 45.52 57.38
C SER A 9 0.76 45.45 55.85
N LEU A 10 1.17 44.31 55.28
CA LEU A 10 1.01 44.00 53.85
C LEU A 10 0.27 42.67 53.68
N LEU A 11 -1.02 42.82 53.44
CA LEU A 11 -1.94 42.04 52.59
C LEU A 11 -1.47 40.65 52.13
N PHE A 12 -2.04 39.60 52.74
CA PHE A 12 -2.14 38.26 52.14
C PHE A 12 -3.34 38.21 51.18
N LEU A 13 -3.09 38.05 49.89
CA LEU A 13 -4.09 37.64 48.90
C LEU A 13 -4.11 36.10 48.80
N PRO A 14 -5.26 35.43 48.92
CA PRO A 14 -5.34 34.00 48.66
C PRO A 14 -5.40 33.76 47.15
N PHE A 15 -4.36 33.12 46.60
CA PHE A 15 -4.41 32.56 45.26
C PHE A 15 -5.42 31.39 45.23
N LEU A 16 -6.61 31.65 44.70
CA LEU A 16 -7.53 30.61 44.25
C LEU A 16 -6.86 29.82 43.12
N HIS A 17 -6.37 28.63 43.45
CA HIS A 17 -5.85 27.69 42.45
C HIS A 17 -7.05 27.09 41.71
N ALA A 18 -7.28 27.53 40.47
CA ALA A 18 -8.21 26.88 39.57
C ALA A 18 -7.71 25.44 39.30
N ILE A 19 -8.51 24.45 39.67
CA ILE A 19 -8.24 23.04 39.36
C ILE A 19 -8.40 22.88 37.85
N PRO A 20 -7.36 22.47 37.11
CA PRO A 20 -7.50 22.19 35.69
C PRO A 20 -8.37 20.95 35.51
N THR A 21 -9.57 21.13 34.96
CA THR A 21 -10.42 20.06 34.46
C THR A 21 -9.80 19.48 33.20
N THR A 22 -8.92 18.49 33.35
CA THR A 22 -8.46 17.64 32.25
C THR A 22 -9.62 16.82 31.74
N ILE A 23 -10.10 17.15 30.53
CA ILE A 23 -11.06 16.34 29.78
C ILE A 23 -10.39 14.98 29.50
N PRO A 24 -11.02 13.84 29.83
CA PRO A 24 -10.48 12.53 29.47
C PRO A 24 -10.31 12.45 27.95
N PRO A 25 -9.18 11.94 27.44
CA PRO A 25 -9.04 11.73 26.01
C PRO A 25 -10.15 10.78 25.52
N PRO A 26 -10.70 11.00 24.31
CA PRO A 26 -11.69 10.11 23.75
C PRO A 26 -11.15 8.68 23.71
N PRO A 27 -11.99 7.65 23.91
CA PRO A 27 -11.55 6.26 23.87
C PRO A 27 -10.87 6.02 22.52
N SER A 28 -9.61 5.59 22.57
CA SER A 28 -8.88 5.20 21.37
C SER A 28 -9.68 4.10 20.67
N THR A 29 -10.26 4.40 19.51
CA THR A 29 -10.79 3.35 18.65
C THR A 29 -9.63 2.38 18.40
N LEU A 30 -9.86 1.11 18.72
CA LEU A 30 -8.85 0.07 18.62
C LEU A 30 -8.58 -0.13 17.13
N GLN A 31 -7.65 0.66 16.59
CA GLN A 31 -7.31 0.64 15.17
C GLN A 31 -6.67 -0.71 14.90
N LYS A 32 -7.42 -1.59 14.22
CA LYS A 32 -6.95 -2.93 13.85
C LYS A 32 -5.65 -2.73 13.05
N ARG A 33 -4.53 -3.14 13.64
CA ARG A 33 -3.22 -3.04 12.98
C ARG A 33 -3.13 -4.17 11.97
N CYS A 34 -3.10 -3.81 10.69
CA CYS A 34 -2.72 -4.71 9.63
C CYS A 34 -1.29 -5.22 9.89
N THR A 35 -1.13 -6.54 9.97
CA THR A 35 0.19 -7.18 9.89
C THR A 35 0.29 -7.78 8.50
N ASN A 36 1.07 -7.12 7.64
CA ASN A 36 1.31 -7.60 6.28
C ASN A 36 2.28 -8.80 6.36
N ALA A 37 1.85 -9.94 5.84
CA ALA A 37 2.63 -11.18 5.80
C ALA A 37 3.71 -11.15 4.70
N LEU A 38 3.63 -10.19 3.76
CA LEU A 38 4.61 -10.01 2.70
C LEU A 38 5.89 -9.35 3.21
N GLN A 39 7.00 -9.76 2.64
CA GLN A 39 8.30 -9.12 2.80
C GLN A 39 8.49 -8.06 1.71
N ASN A 40 9.00 -6.88 2.08
CA ASN A 40 9.24 -5.78 1.14
C ASN A 40 8.05 -5.48 0.19
N PRO A 41 6.81 -5.31 0.71
CA PRO A 41 5.61 -5.12 -0.12
C PRO A 41 5.60 -3.82 -0.92
N SER A 42 6.41 -2.83 -0.51
CA SER A 42 6.50 -1.50 -1.10
C SER A 42 7.80 -1.28 -1.89
N PHE A 43 8.58 -2.35 -2.11
CA PHE A 43 9.84 -2.31 -2.89
C PHE A 43 10.94 -1.35 -2.38
N GLU A 44 10.82 -0.83 -1.15
CA GLU A 44 11.78 0.10 -0.56
C GLU A 44 13.19 -0.52 -0.39
N SER A 45 13.29 -1.86 -0.39
CA SER A 45 14.56 -2.59 -0.32
C SER A 45 14.96 -3.30 -1.63
N GLY A 46 14.37 -2.91 -2.77
CA GLY A 46 14.64 -3.50 -4.08
C GLY A 46 13.60 -4.54 -4.47
N ILE A 47 13.94 -5.46 -5.38
CA ILE A 47 12.98 -6.46 -5.89
C ILE A 47 12.82 -7.68 -4.97
N SER A 48 13.90 -8.10 -4.29
CA SER A 48 13.86 -9.31 -3.45
C SER A 48 12.85 -9.16 -2.30
N PRO A 49 12.07 -10.20 -1.94
CA PRO A 49 12.07 -11.56 -2.49
C PRO A 49 11.04 -11.79 -3.63
N TRP A 50 10.56 -10.72 -4.27
CA TRP A 50 9.63 -10.85 -5.38
C TRP A 50 10.30 -11.41 -6.62
N LEU A 51 9.57 -12.28 -7.33
CA LEU A 51 9.91 -12.76 -8.66
C LEU A 51 9.07 -12.01 -9.69
N ASP A 52 9.72 -11.45 -10.71
CA ASP A 52 9.04 -10.95 -11.91
C ASP A 52 9.15 -11.96 -13.05
N MET A 53 8.01 -12.31 -13.65
CA MET A 53 7.93 -13.17 -14.84
C MET A 53 7.14 -12.44 -15.90
N ALA A 54 7.57 -12.49 -17.14
CA ALA A 54 6.89 -11.77 -18.20
C ALA A 54 6.94 -12.49 -19.54
N PHE A 55 5.87 -12.35 -20.30
CA PHE A 55 5.73 -12.87 -21.64
C PHE A 55 5.34 -11.75 -22.59
N GLY A 56 5.96 -11.76 -23.78
CA GLY A 56 5.78 -10.72 -24.79
C GLY A 56 6.71 -9.51 -24.59
N SER A 57 6.38 -8.40 -25.27
CA SER A 57 7.28 -7.26 -25.42
C SER A 57 7.17 -6.27 -24.26
N TRP A 58 8.21 -6.26 -23.42
CA TRP A 58 8.40 -5.30 -22.33
C TRP A 58 9.73 -4.59 -22.52
N ALA A 59 9.67 -3.29 -22.84
CA ALA A 59 10.86 -2.49 -23.10
C ALA A 59 11.66 -2.20 -21.83
N GLN A 60 10.97 -2.05 -20.70
CA GLN A 60 11.57 -1.74 -19.40
C GLN A 60 10.78 -2.43 -18.30
N ARG A 61 11.48 -2.94 -17.28
CA ARG A 61 10.93 -3.48 -16.05
C ARG A 61 11.92 -3.34 -14.89
N GLY A 62 11.42 -3.21 -13.67
CA GLY A 62 12.24 -3.28 -12.45
C GLY A 62 11.77 -2.32 -11.37
N ILE A 63 12.61 -2.13 -10.35
CA ILE A 63 12.36 -1.15 -9.29
C ILE A 63 12.88 0.21 -9.72
N TYR A 64 12.00 1.20 -9.63
CA TYR A 64 12.29 2.58 -9.97
C TYR A 64 12.02 3.47 -8.76
N THR A 65 12.62 4.66 -8.81
CA THR A 65 12.44 5.71 -7.81
C THR A 65 12.05 6.99 -8.56
N SER A 66 11.03 7.72 -8.11
CA SER A 66 10.66 9.02 -8.68
C SER A 66 10.58 10.10 -7.59
N ALA A 67 10.63 11.37 -8.01
CA ALA A 67 10.44 12.49 -7.11
C ALA A 67 8.98 12.66 -6.67
N GLU A 68 8.02 12.23 -7.51
CA GLU A 68 6.61 12.14 -7.13
C GLU A 68 6.31 10.95 -6.19
N GLY A 69 7.23 10.00 -6.07
CA GLY A 69 7.15 8.83 -5.21
C GLY A 69 6.38 7.64 -5.81
N GLY A 70 6.47 6.51 -5.12
CA GLY A 70 5.51 5.41 -5.22
C GLY A 70 4.16 5.80 -4.60
N HIS A 71 3.32 4.83 -4.29
CA HIS A 71 2.03 5.09 -3.69
C HIS A 71 2.17 5.62 -2.24
N SER A 72 3.03 5.02 -1.42
CA SER A 72 3.32 5.49 -0.06
C SER A 72 4.80 5.70 0.25
N GLY A 73 5.66 5.42 -0.72
CA GLY A 73 7.12 5.46 -0.58
C GLY A 73 7.81 6.20 -1.73
N ARG A 74 9.10 5.92 -1.90
CA ARG A 74 9.88 6.46 -3.02
C ARG A 74 10.02 5.45 -4.14
N ASN A 75 10.02 4.17 -3.80
CA ASN A 75 10.20 3.08 -4.73
C ASN A 75 8.86 2.50 -5.17
N PHE A 76 8.86 1.88 -6.34
CA PHE A 76 7.75 1.13 -6.89
C PHE A 76 8.29 0.20 -7.96
N TYR A 77 7.52 -0.84 -8.29
CA TYR A 77 7.80 -1.63 -9.48
C TYR A 77 7.21 -0.93 -10.71
N PHE A 78 8.04 -0.76 -11.74
CA PHE A 78 7.65 -0.17 -13.01
C PHE A 78 7.76 -1.20 -14.14
N ALA A 79 6.83 -1.14 -15.08
CA ALA A 79 6.98 -1.82 -16.36
C ALA A 79 6.39 -1.03 -17.52
N GLN A 80 7.09 -1.05 -18.65
CA GLN A 80 6.64 -0.46 -19.91
C GLN A 80 6.53 -1.54 -20.99
N SER A 81 5.33 -1.74 -21.51
CA SER A 81 5.07 -2.56 -22.69
C SER A 81 5.10 -1.71 -23.94
N ASN A 82 5.71 -2.23 -25.00
CA ASN A 82 5.74 -1.64 -26.34
C ASN A 82 5.16 -2.60 -27.39
N ALA A 83 4.30 -3.52 -26.96
CA ALA A 83 3.69 -4.50 -27.84
C ALA A 83 2.63 -3.87 -28.73
N THR A 84 2.82 -3.93 -30.05
CA THR A 84 1.92 -3.30 -31.03
C THR A 84 0.91 -4.26 -31.65
N VAL A 85 1.11 -5.58 -31.51
CA VAL A 85 0.34 -6.62 -32.24
C VAL A 85 0.03 -7.87 -31.41
N ALA A 86 0.40 -7.89 -30.13
CA ALA A 86 0.23 -9.06 -29.28
C ALA A 86 -0.04 -8.67 -27.83
N GLN A 87 -0.77 -9.53 -27.13
CA GLN A 87 -0.96 -9.42 -25.70
C GLN A 87 0.36 -9.69 -24.96
N THR A 88 0.63 -8.92 -23.91
CA THR A 88 1.77 -9.16 -23.02
C THR A 88 1.29 -9.42 -21.61
N THR A 89 1.97 -10.31 -20.90
CA THR A 89 1.70 -10.58 -19.48
C THR A 89 2.94 -10.31 -18.65
N LEU A 90 2.70 -9.86 -17.42
CA LEU A 90 3.69 -9.68 -16.38
C LEU A 90 3.06 -10.20 -15.08
N THR A 91 3.80 -11.02 -14.35
CA THR A 91 3.42 -11.51 -13.02
C THR A 91 4.50 -11.10 -12.04
N LEU A 92 4.09 -10.47 -10.94
CA LEU A 92 4.91 -10.34 -9.74
C LEU A 92 4.41 -11.34 -8.72
N SER A 93 5.31 -12.14 -8.15
CA SER A 93 4.92 -13.13 -7.15
C SER A 93 5.88 -13.17 -5.97
N GLN A 94 5.34 -13.43 -4.79
CA GLN A 94 6.10 -13.75 -3.59
C GLN A 94 5.55 -15.04 -2.99
N SER A 95 6.42 -16.04 -2.87
CA SER A 95 6.12 -17.34 -2.25
C SER A 95 6.58 -17.36 -0.79
N GLU A 96 6.35 -18.49 -0.11
CA GLU A 96 6.71 -18.69 1.30
C GLU A 96 5.98 -17.73 2.26
N VAL A 97 4.79 -17.25 1.85
CA VAL A 97 3.95 -16.38 2.68
C VAL A 97 3.26 -17.25 3.73
N SER A 98 3.62 -17.09 5.00
CA SER A 98 3.06 -17.89 6.10
C SER A 98 1.80 -17.25 6.66
N ILE A 99 0.65 -17.90 6.44
CA ILE A 99 -0.65 -17.47 6.92
C ILE A 99 -1.42 -18.71 7.37
N GLN A 100 -2.16 -18.59 8.46
CA GLN A 100 -2.95 -19.71 8.96
C GLN A 100 -4.12 -20.03 8.02
N ALA A 101 -4.23 -21.30 7.63
CA ALA A 101 -5.38 -21.82 6.88
C ALA A 101 -6.72 -21.51 7.57
N GLY A 102 -7.74 -21.22 6.76
CA GLY A 102 -9.09 -20.89 7.23
C GLY A 102 -9.26 -19.45 7.75
N THR A 103 -8.19 -18.65 7.81
CA THR A 103 -8.31 -17.22 8.13
C THR A 103 -8.81 -16.42 6.92
N THR A 104 -9.60 -15.38 7.16
CA THR A 104 -9.90 -14.38 6.13
C THR A 104 -8.81 -13.32 6.13
N VAL A 105 -8.16 -13.13 4.99
CA VAL A 105 -7.13 -12.10 4.79
C VAL A 105 -7.49 -11.19 3.64
N ASP A 106 -7.03 -9.96 3.74
CA ASP A 106 -7.04 -9.00 2.65
C ASP A 106 -5.82 -9.26 1.78
N CYS A 107 -6.02 -9.38 0.48
CA CYS A 107 -4.96 -9.55 -0.51
C CYS A 107 -5.16 -8.56 -1.67
N SER A 108 -4.25 -7.59 -1.78
CA SER A 108 -4.42 -6.47 -2.71
C SER A 108 -3.11 -5.78 -3.03
N VAL A 109 -3.12 -4.88 -4.00
CA VAL A 109 -1.96 -4.08 -4.41
C VAL A 109 -2.43 -2.74 -4.97
N TRP A 110 -1.60 -1.70 -4.87
CA TRP A 110 -1.85 -0.43 -5.55
C TRP A 110 -1.23 -0.44 -6.93
N VAL A 111 -2.02 -0.09 -7.95
CA VAL A 111 -1.57 -0.01 -9.33
C VAL A 111 -1.93 1.34 -9.92
N SER A 112 -1.01 1.93 -10.68
CA SER A 112 -1.31 3.03 -11.60
C SER A 112 -0.97 2.59 -13.02
N SER A 113 -1.67 3.15 -14.00
CA SER A 113 -1.49 2.81 -15.40
C SER A 113 -1.55 4.07 -16.25
N ASN A 114 -0.72 4.12 -17.28
CA ASN A 114 -0.73 5.17 -18.29
C ASN A 114 -0.77 4.50 -19.66
N ARG A 115 -1.86 4.75 -20.38
CA ARG A 115 -2.10 4.28 -21.74
C ARG A 115 -2.38 5.51 -22.60
N PRO A 116 -1.35 6.10 -23.23
CA PRO A 116 -1.51 7.23 -24.12
C PRO A 116 -2.60 6.96 -25.18
N GLY A 117 -3.45 7.95 -25.42
CA GLY A 117 -4.61 7.81 -26.30
C GLY A 117 -5.72 6.85 -25.82
N ASN A 118 -5.59 6.27 -24.62
CA ASN A 118 -6.49 5.25 -24.06
C ASN A 118 -6.75 4.06 -25.01
N VAL A 119 -5.73 3.64 -25.75
CA VAL A 119 -5.81 2.48 -26.64
C VAL A 119 -5.74 1.19 -25.81
N GLY A 120 -6.82 0.42 -25.81
CA GLY A 120 -6.96 -0.83 -25.06
C GLY A 120 -7.03 -0.62 -23.54
N SER A 121 -6.86 -1.70 -22.78
CA SER A 121 -6.85 -1.67 -21.32
C SER A 121 -5.76 -2.57 -20.75
N THR A 122 -5.30 -2.20 -19.57
CA THR A 122 -4.44 -2.99 -18.69
C THR A 122 -5.37 -3.76 -17.74
N ARG A 123 -5.44 -5.09 -17.86
CA ARG A 123 -6.17 -5.95 -16.92
C ARG A 123 -5.24 -6.34 -15.78
N VAL A 124 -5.69 -6.11 -14.55
CA VAL A 124 -4.96 -6.43 -13.31
C VAL A 124 -5.79 -7.40 -12.48
N GLU A 125 -5.15 -8.47 -12.04
CA GLU A 125 -5.71 -9.44 -11.11
C GLU A 125 -4.71 -9.76 -10.00
N VAL A 126 -5.23 -10.03 -8.81
CA VAL A 126 -4.43 -10.42 -7.65
C VAL A 126 -4.93 -11.77 -7.19
N PHE A 127 -4.01 -12.68 -6.90
CA PHE A 127 -4.31 -14.02 -6.43
C PHE A 127 -3.55 -14.29 -5.14
N LEU A 128 -4.17 -15.07 -4.27
CA LEU A 128 -3.50 -15.82 -3.22
C LEU A 128 -3.64 -17.29 -3.59
N ASP A 129 -2.51 -17.93 -3.85
CA ASP A 129 -2.40 -19.21 -4.54
C ASP A 129 -3.12 -19.15 -5.90
N GLU A 130 -4.11 -20.02 -6.12
CA GLU A 130 -4.92 -20.07 -7.33
C GLU A 130 -6.29 -19.38 -7.17
N VAL A 131 -6.51 -18.69 -6.04
CA VAL A 131 -7.78 -18.03 -5.71
C VAL A 131 -7.69 -16.54 -5.99
N THR A 132 -8.64 -16.02 -6.78
CA THR A 132 -8.70 -14.58 -7.04
C THR A 132 -9.07 -13.81 -5.77
N CYS A 133 -8.32 -12.75 -5.49
CA CYS A 133 -8.53 -11.86 -4.35
C CYS A 133 -9.72 -10.92 -4.53
N GLY A 134 -10.18 -10.75 -5.76
CA GLY A 134 -11.31 -9.89 -6.11
C GLY A 134 -11.62 -9.98 -7.60
N SER A 135 -12.47 -9.07 -8.08
CA SER A 135 -12.71 -8.95 -9.51
C SER A 135 -11.51 -8.33 -10.23
N ALA A 136 -11.29 -8.75 -11.48
CA ALA A 136 -10.34 -8.11 -12.38
C ALA A 136 -10.63 -6.61 -12.52
N VAL A 137 -9.58 -5.80 -12.56
CA VAL A 137 -9.70 -4.36 -12.81
C VAL A 137 -9.09 -4.04 -14.17
N TYR A 138 -9.86 -3.34 -15.01
CA TYR A 138 -9.43 -2.88 -16.33
C TYR A 138 -9.09 -1.39 -16.28
N MET A 139 -7.84 -1.05 -16.60
CA MET A 139 -7.28 0.28 -16.40
C MET A 139 -6.87 0.92 -17.73
N GLY A 140 -7.28 2.18 -17.93
CA GLY A 140 -6.76 3.06 -18.98
C GLY A 140 -5.60 3.89 -18.45
N THR A 141 -5.71 5.21 -18.56
CA THR A 141 -4.83 6.16 -17.85
C THR A 141 -5.47 6.59 -16.54
N ASN A 142 -4.96 6.05 -15.42
CA ASN A 142 -5.53 6.23 -14.08
C ASN A 142 -4.42 6.51 -13.04
N GLY A 143 -4.78 7.25 -11.99
CA GLY A 143 -3.96 7.32 -10.78
C GLY A 143 -3.93 5.99 -10.02
N TRP A 144 -3.25 6.00 -8.87
CA TRP A 144 -3.17 4.84 -7.99
C TRP A 144 -4.57 4.30 -7.62
N THR A 145 -4.77 3.01 -7.89
CA THR A 145 -6.01 2.28 -7.67
C THR A 145 -5.70 0.98 -6.92
N LYS A 146 -6.38 0.71 -5.81
CA LYS A 146 -6.27 -0.55 -5.08
C LYS A 146 -6.98 -1.66 -5.87
N VAL A 147 -6.27 -2.74 -6.18
CA VAL A 147 -6.80 -3.93 -6.87
C VAL A 147 -6.68 -5.12 -5.93
N GLY A 148 -7.74 -5.92 -5.84
CA GLY A 148 -7.84 -7.06 -4.92
C GLY A 148 -9.03 -6.93 -3.97
N GLY A 149 -8.99 -7.67 -2.87
CA GLY A 149 -10.10 -7.80 -1.93
C GLY A 149 -9.73 -8.73 -0.78
N SER A 150 -10.64 -9.60 -0.36
CA SER A 150 -10.40 -10.52 0.76
C SER A 150 -10.73 -11.95 0.37
N VAL A 151 -9.95 -12.90 0.88
CA VAL A 151 -10.10 -14.34 0.63
C VAL A 151 -9.98 -15.14 1.91
N VAL A 152 -10.58 -16.32 1.92
CA VAL A 152 -10.31 -17.32 2.96
C VAL A 152 -9.09 -18.12 2.52
N VAL A 153 -8.07 -18.17 3.38
CA VAL A 153 -6.82 -18.88 3.12
C VAL A 153 -7.09 -20.39 3.03
N GLY A 154 -6.61 -21.01 1.95
CA GLY A 154 -6.72 -22.44 1.70
C GLY A 154 -5.89 -23.29 2.68
N SER A 155 -5.89 -24.60 2.45
CA SER A 155 -4.99 -25.51 3.18
C SER A 155 -3.54 -25.30 2.75
N GLY A 156 -2.60 -25.47 3.67
CA GLY A 156 -1.17 -25.33 3.41
C GLY A 156 -0.47 -24.61 4.56
N GLU A 157 0.86 -24.70 4.61
CA GLU A 157 1.68 -23.96 5.57
C GLU A 157 2.24 -22.66 4.98
N THR A 158 2.40 -22.63 3.66
CA THR A 158 2.94 -21.51 2.91
C THR A 158 2.12 -21.27 1.67
N HIS A 159 1.94 -19.99 1.34
CA HIS A 159 1.14 -19.52 0.22
C HIS A 159 1.97 -18.68 -0.73
N THR A 160 1.45 -18.45 -1.93
CA THR A 160 2.04 -17.54 -2.92
C THR A 160 1.06 -16.44 -3.28
N MET A 161 1.44 -15.19 -3.05
CA MET A 161 0.72 -14.07 -3.65
C MET A 161 1.22 -13.87 -5.08
N SER A 162 0.29 -13.62 -6.01
CA SER A 162 0.66 -13.14 -7.35
C SER A 162 -0.18 -11.95 -7.78
N VAL A 163 0.46 -11.00 -8.47
CA VAL A 163 -0.17 -9.87 -9.16
C VAL A 163 0.07 -10.09 -10.64
N VAL A 164 -1.00 -10.27 -11.39
CA VAL A 164 -0.97 -10.55 -12.82
C VAL A 164 -1.46 -9.33 -13.59
N ILE A 165 -0.60 -8.83 -14.47
CA ILE A 165 -0.86 -7.75 -15.41
C ILE A 165 -0.96 -8.35 -16.80
N ALA A 166 -2.09 -8.12 -17.46
CA ALA A 166 -2.30 -8.46 -18.85
C ALA A 166 -2.58 -7.18 -19.65
N ASN A 167 -1.67 -6.85 -20.57
CA ASN A 167 -1.81 -5.73 -21.47
C ASN A 167 -2.25 -6.21 -22.84
N GLY A 168 -3.37 -5.67 -23.33
CA GLY A 168 -3.68 -5.73 -24.76
C GLY A 168 -2.70 -4.87 -25.57
N GLU A 169 -2.90 -4.88 -26.89
CA GLU A 169 -2.13 -4.08 -27.84
C GLU A 169 -1.97 -2.62 -27.37
N THR A 170 -0.76 -2.11 -27.54
CA THR A 170 -0.37 -0.76 -27.16
C THR A 170 -0.17 0.09 -28.41
N GLY A 171 -0.49 1.38 -28.30
CA GLY A 171 -0.13 2.35 -29.34
C GLY A 171 1.40 2.52 -29.44
N PRO A 172 1.89 3.35 -30.38
CA PRO A 172 3.32 3.57 -30.61
C PRO A 172 4.09 4.03 -29.36
N GLU A 173 3.41 4.69 -28.43
CA GLU A 173 3.97 5.22 -27.18
C GLU A 173 4.09 4.15 -26.07
N GLY A 174 3.52 2.96 -26.31
CA GLY A 174 3.47 1.86 -25.35
C GLY A 174 2.42 2.05 -24.26
N SER A 175 2.44 1.15 -23.27
CA SER A 175 1.68 1.31 -22.02
C SER A 175 2.62 1.17 -20.83
N LYS A 176 2.32 1.88 -19.76
CA LYS A 176 3.12 1.89 -18.54
C LYS A 176 2.25 1.47 -17.36
N VAL A 177 2.84 0.70 -16.45
CA VAL A 177 2.24 0.32 -15.18
C VAL A 177 3.22 0.58 -14.05
N TRP A 178 2.66 1.02 -12.93
CA TRP A 178 3.34 1.20 -11.66
C TRP A 178 2.61 0.32 -10.64
N ILE A 179 3.34 -0.45 -9.86
CA ILE A 179 2.80 -1.39 -8.87
C ILE A 179 3.52 -1.11 -7.56
N ASP A 180 2.75 -0.96 -6.48
CA ASP A 180 3.29 -0.64 -5.16
C ASP A 180 2.36 -1.13 -4.04
N ASP A 181 2.88 -1.16 -2.81
CA ASP A 181 2.13 -1.39 -1.57
C ASP A 181 1.22 -2.63 -1.63
N ALA A 182 1.83 -3.78 -1.95
CA ALA A 182 1.13 -5.05 -1.90
C ALA A 182 0.76 -5.41 -0.46
N VAL A 183 -0.36 -6.09 -0.26
CA VAL A 183 -0.87 -6.48 1.05
C VAL A 183 -1.32 -7.91 0.97
N VAL A 184 -0.86 -8.73 1.92
CA VAL A 184 -1.57 -9.94 2.34
C VAL A 184 -1.60 -9.97 3.86
N GLY A 185 -2.77 -9.91 4.49
CA GLY A 185 -2.85 -9.97 5.95
C GLY A 185 -4.27 -9.82 6.49
N ALA A 186 -4.47 -10.18 7.75
CA ALA A 186 -5.79 -10.09 8.38
C ALA A 186 -6.07 -8.66 8.87
N GLY A 187 -7.13 -8.02 8.36
CA GLY A 187 -7.54 -6.68 8.81
C GLY A 187 -6.76 -5.54 8.18
N CYS A 188 -6.42 -5.71 6.92
CA CYS A 188 -5.88 -4.71 6.01
C CYS A 188 -6.99 -4.31 4.99
#